data_AF-A0A370DGE8-F1
#
_entry.id   AF-A0A370DGE8-F1
#
_cell.length_a   1.000
_cell.length_b   1.000
_cell.length_c   1.000
_cell.angle_alpha   90.00
_cell.angle_beta   90.00
_cell.angle_gamma   90.00
#
_symmetry.space_group_name_H-M   'P 1'
#
loop_
_entity.id
_entity.type
_entity.pdbx_description
1 polymer ?
#
loop_
_entity_poly.entity_id
_entity_poly.type
_entity_poly.pdbx_seq_one_letter_code
_entity_poly.pdbx_strand_id
1 'polypeptide(L)'
;MQLDKIIITLRQRSPWEAMDLGVMVMRKLWPVILFPWLILMSGVLCFVIFAEYQGYWYFGSIFLWLIKPVYESMILHIISRGIFGEYLSASDVYSSMGEWLKTGLRTTFFFWRLSPSRSFNMPVNLLEGLTGSKRKKRLESLHRVAGSHSMGLTIIGVHFEYVVLMTLYVLLFFIAPDTTVEYFNSIVEDSNDQTLWFVIGSILYAITLFILEPFYVASGFMLYLNRRTQLEGWDIELDFKKLAQRLNDPHFQSYKGRDRNEIDQQVIDTGNARD
;
A
#
# COMPACT_ATOMS: atom_id res chain seq x y z
N MET A 1 -10.43 -6.09 -14.78
CA MET A 1 -9.32 -5.13 -14.65
C MET A 1 -8.97 -4.64 -16.04
N GLN A 2 -9.10 -3.34 -16.31
CA GLN A 2 -8.58 -2.73 -17.55
C GLN A 2 -7.07 -2.52 -17.36
N LEU A 3 -6.25 -3.46 -17.86
CA LEU A 3 -4.79 -3.40 -17.73
C LEU A 3 -4.19 -2.19 -18.50
N ASP A 4 -4.97 -1.62 -19.42
CA ASP A 4 -4.56 -0.54 -20.33
C ASP A 4 -4.45 0.83 -19.64
N LYS A 5 -4.98 0.98 -18.42
CA LYS A 5 -4.98 2.22 -17.63
C LYS A 5 -4.02 2.20 -16.42
N ILE A 6 -3.17 1.19 -16.32
CA ILE A 6 -2.24 1.07 -15.20
C ILE A 6 -1.20 2.19 -15.27
N ILE A 7 -1.06 2.94 -14.17
CA ILE A 7 -0.11 4.05 -14.02
C ILE A 7 1.36 3.57 -14.03
N ILE A 8 1.57 2.29 -13.79
CA ILE A 8 2.86 1.63 -13.61
C ILE A 8 3.15 0.72 -14.80
N THR A 9 4.36 0.80 -15.36
CA THR A 9 4.80 -0.23 -16.31
C THR A 9 4.90 -1.57 -15.60
N LEU A 10 4.06 -2.53 -15.99
CA LEU A 10 4.19 -3.91 -15.56
C LEU A 10 5.45 -4.49 -16.18
N ARG A 11 6.38 -4.87 -15.30
CA ARG A 11 7.67 -5.52 -15.58
C ARG A 11 8.01 -6.31 -14.34
N GLN A 12 8.66 -7.47 -14.49
CA GLN A 12 9.22 -8.19 -13.36
C GLN A 12 10.28 -7.35 -12.62
N ARG A 13 10.03 -7.06 -11.35
CA ARG A 13 10.94 -6.31 -10.47
C ARG A 13 11.50 -7.18 -9.37
N SER A 14 12.67 -6.79 -8.87
CA SER A 14 13.15 -7.33 -7.59
C SER A 14 12.20 -6.93 -6.45
N PRO A 15 12.12 -7.69 -5.35
CA PRO A 15 11.28 -7.34 -4.20
C PRO A 15 11.57 -5.93 -3.63
N TRP A 16 12.84 -5.52 -3.59
CA TRP A 16 13.26 -4.20 -3.13
C TRP A 16 12.82 -3.07 -4.07
N GLU A 17 12.99 -3.27 -5.38
CA GLU A 17 12.54 -2.32 -6.39
C GLU A 17 11.01 -2.17 -6.39
N ALA A 18 10.28 -3.26 -6.09
CA ALA A 18 8.83 -3.19 -5.93
C ALA A 18 8.43 -2.35 -4.70
N MET A 19 9.16 -2.44 -3.58
CA MET A 19 8.89 -1.61 -2.41
C MET A 19 9.18 -0.12 -2.68
N ASP A 20 10.31 0.19 -3.32
CA ASP A 20 10.67 1.57 -3.67
C ASP A 20 9.65 2.21 -4.63
N LEU A 21 9.13 1.42 -5.58
CA LEU A 21 8.02 1.82 -6.42
C LEU A 21 6.76 2.19 -5.61
N GLY A 22 6.54 1.58 -4.45
CA GLY A 22 5.49 1.96 -3.51
C GLY A 22 5.61 3.41 -3.05
N VAL A 23 6.83 3.89 -2.78
CA VAL A 23 7.09 5.29 -2.42
C VAL A 23 6.74 6.22 -3.59
N MET A 24 7.10 5.85 -4.82
CA MET A 24 6.75 6.64 -6.01
C MET A 24 5.23 6.70 -6.25
N VAL A 25 4.53 5.58 -6.09
CA VAL A 25 3.07 5.51 -6.17
C VAL A 25 2.45 6.41 -5.10
N MET A 26 2.96 6.34 -3.87
CA MET A 26 2.45 7.15 -2.76
C MET A 26 2.60 8.64 -3.03
N ARG A 27 3.74 9.08 -3.58
CA ARG A 27 3.95 10.49 -3.97
C ARG A 27 2.94 10.96 -5.02
N LYS A 28 2.62 10.11 -6.01
CA LYS A 28 1.65 10.45 -7.06
C LYS A 28 0.21 10.46 -6.55
N LEU A 29 -0.15 9.52 -5.67
CA LEU A 29 -1.50 9.39 -5.12
C LEU A 29 -1.72 10.19 -3.83
N TRP A 30 -0.70 10.89 -3.31
CA TRP A 30 -0.78 11.67 -2.07
C TRP A 30 -1.97 12.64 -2.04
N PRO A 31 -2.26 13.45 -3.08
CA PRO A 31 -3.40 14.37 -3.04
C PRO A 31 -4.75 13.67 -2.90
N VAL A 32 -4.87 12.46 -3.43
CA VAL A 32 -6.10 11.64 -3.38
C VAL A 32 -6.27 11.01 -1.99
N ILE A 33 -5.16 10.61 -1.36
CA ILE A 33 -5.17 9.97 -0.04
C ILE A 33 -5.30 10.99 1.08
N LEU A 34 -4.75 12.20 0.91
CA LEU A 34 -4.60 13.20 1.98
C LEU A 34 -5.90 13.51 2.71
N PHE A 35 -6.97 13.89 2.00
CA PHE A 35 -8.23 14.30 2.63
C PHE A 35 -8.96 13.14 3.34
N PRO A 36 -9.20 11.98 2.70
CA PRO A 36 -9.76 10.81 3.41
C PRO A 36 -8.89 10.39 4.59
N TRP A 37 -7.58 10.42 4.44
CA TRP A 37 -6.65 10.04 5.49
C TRP A 37 -6.71 10.97 6.70
N LEU A 38 -6.74 12.28 6.43
CA LEU A 38 -6.88 13.30 7.46
C LEU A 38 -8.20 13.14 8.22
N ILE A 39 -9.33 12.99 7.53
CA ILE A 39 -10.64 12.84 8.19
C ILE A 39 -10.65 11.63 9.13
N LEU A 40 -10.15 10.48 8.68
CA LEU A 40 -10.10 9.28 9.53
C LEU A 40 -9.17 9.47 10.74
N MET A 41 -7.97 10.00 10.52
CA MET A 41 -6.99 10.22 11.59
C MET A 41 -7.48 11.24 12.61
N SER A 42 -8.07 12.35 12.15
CA SER A 42 -8.68 13.35 13.03
C SER A 42 -9.82 12.76 13.84
N GLY A 43 -10.72 11.99 13.22
CA GLY A 43 -11.83 11.35 13.93
C GLY A 43 -11.36 10.39 15.03
N VAL A 44 -10.36 9.57 14.74
CA VAL A 44 -9.77 8.67 15.75
C VAL A 44 -9.05 9.45 16.84
N LEU A 45 -8.23 10.45 16.47
CA LEU A 45 -7.48 11.23 17.45
C LEU A 45 -8.42 11.99 18.40
N CYS A 46 -9.51 12.59 17.89
CA CYS A 46 -10.52 13.22 18.73
C CYS A 46 -11.14 12.23 19.72
N PHE A 47 -11.44 11.00 19.30
CA PHE A 47 -11.95 9.96 20.19
C PHE A 47 -10.93 9.55 21.27
N VAL A 48 -9.66 9.41 20.90
CA VAL A 48 -8.57 9.05 21.81
C VAL A 48 -8.36 10.13 22.86
N ILE A 49 -8.26 11.40 22.44
CA ILE A 49 -8.10 12.55 23.35
C ILE A 49 -9.32 12.66 24.28
N PHE A 50 -10.53 12.45 23.75
CA PHE A 50 -11.73 12.42 24.57
C PHE A 50 -11.67 11.31 25.63
N ALA A 51 -11.27 10.09 25.26
CA ALA A 51 -11.14 8.98 26.20
C ALA A 51 -10.08 9.23 27.28
N GLU A 52 -8.92 9.80 26.89
CA GLU A 52 -7.85 10.20 27.81
C GLU A 52 -8.33 11.27 28.79
N TYR A 53 -9.07 12.28 28.32
CA TYR A 53 -9.63 13.33 29.17
C TYR A 53 -10.65 12.80 30.19
N GLN A 54 -11.40 11.76 29.86
CA GLN A 54 -12.31 11.08 30.80
C GLN A 54 -11.57 10.18 31.81
N GLY A 55 -10.23 10.14 31.78
CA GLY A 55 -9.41 9.31 32.66
C GLY A 55 -9.18 7.90 32.15
N TYR A 56 -9.65 7.54 30.95
CA TYR A 56 -9.41 6.23 30.32
C TYR A 56 -8.18 6.22 29.42
N TRP A 57 -7.06 6.74 29.93
CA TRP A 57 -5.84 6.93 29.15
C TRP A 57 -5.26 5.65 28.56
N TYR A 58 -5.23 4.55 29.33
CA TYR A 58 -4.84 3.22 28.84
C TYR A 58 -5.70 2.80 27.64
N PHE A 59 -7.00 3.04 27.71
CA PHE A 59 -7.93 2.68 26.65
C PHE A 59 -7.69 3.51 25.39
N GLY A 60 -7.46 4.82 25.53
CA GLY A 60 -7.14 5.71 24.41
C GLY A 60 -5.89 5.23 23.65
N SER A 61 -4.79 5.00 24.37
CA SER A 61 -3.53 4.52 23.80
C SER A 61 -3.65 3.14 23.16
N ILE A 62 -4.32 2.18 23.84
CA ILE A 62 -4.56 0.85 23.28
C ILE A 62 -5.45 0.94 22.05
N PHE A 63 -6.47 1.80 22.04
CA PHE A 63 -7.36 1.97 20.90
C PHE A 63 -6.62 2.51 19.68
N LEU A 64 -5.79 3.54 19.86
CA LEU A 64 -4.97 4.12 18.80
C LEU A 64 -4.03 3.07 18.19
N TRP A 65 -3.44 2.22 19.03
CA TRP A 65 -2.67 1.08 18.56
C TRP A 65 -3.57 0.05 17.85
N LEU A 66 -4.71 -0.31 18.43
CA LEU A 66 -5.60 -1.38 17.99
C LEU A 66 -6.17 -1.12 16.59
N ILE A 67 -6.53 0.12 16.30
CA ILE A 67 -7.20 0.51 15.06
C ILE A 67 -6.27 0.58 13.83
N LYS A 68 -4.94 0.48 14.00
CA LYS A 68 -3.95 0.49 12.90
C LYS A 68 -4.34 -0.29 11.63
N PRO A 69 -4.78 -1.56 11.69
CA PRO A 69 -5.16 -2.31 10.50
C PRO A 69 -6.32 -1.70 9.68
N VAL A 70 -7.14 -0.84 10.30
CA VAL A 70 -8.20 -0.09 9.61
C VAL A 70 -7.60 1.01 8.74
N TYR A 71 -6.57 1.70 9.23
CA TYR A 71 -5.80 2.67 8.46
C TYR A 71 -5.20 2.02 7.21
N GLU A 72 -4.54 0.88 7.41
CA GLU A 72 -3.94 0.08 6.34
C GLU A 72 -4.97 -0.28 5.28
N SER A 73 -6.15 -0.74 5.72
CA SER A 73 -7.25 -1.15 4.83
C SER A 73 -7.78 0.01 3.97
N MET A 74 -7.98 1.19 4.55
CA MET A 74 -8.48 2.36 3.82
C MET A 74 -7.47 2.85 2.79
N ILE A 75 -6.20 3.00 3.20
CA ILE A 75 -5.13 3.44 2.30
C ILE A 75 -4.96 2.44 1.15
N LEU A 76 -5.00 1.14 1.46
CA LEU A 76 -4.94 0.08 0.46
C LEU A 76 -6.12 0.15 -0.51
N HIS A 77 -7.33 0.41 -0.03
CA HIS A 77 -8.51 0.58 -0.89
C HIS A 77 -8.31 1.70 -1.91
N ILE A 78 -7.82 2.87 -1.46
CA ILE A 78 -7.56 4.03 -2.33
C ILE A 78 -6.44 3.72 -3.33
N ILE A 79 -5.30 3.20 -2.88
CA ILE A 79 -4.14 2.88 -3.73
C ILE A 79 -4.51 1.83 -4.78
N SER A 80 -5.26 0.79 -4.37
CA SER A 80 -5.63 -0.30 -5.26
C SER A 80 -6.44 0.16 -6.47
N ARG A 81 -7.33 1.14 -6.30
CA ARG A 81 -8.12 1.75 -7.39
C ARG A 81 -7.33 2.82 -8.14
N GLY A 82 -6.58 3.64 -7.40
CA GLY A 82 -5.75 4.71 -7.96
C GLY A 82 -4.72 4.20 -8.97
N ILE A 83 -4.12 3.02 -8.75
CA ILE A 83 -3.17 2.42 -9.70
C ILE A 83 -3.79 2.10 -11.06
N PHE A 84 -5.10 1.79 -11.12
CA PHE A 84 -5.83 1.53 -12.36
C PHE A 84 -6.49 2.79 -12.96
N GLY A 85 -6.14 3.98 -12.45
CA GLY A 85 -6.66 5.25 -12.95
C GLY A 85 -8.04 5.64 -12.42
N GLU A 86 -8.54 4.93 -11.41
CA GLU A 86 -9.78 5.29 -10.70
C GLU A 86 -9.42 6.16 -9.48
N TYR A 87 -9.50 7.48 -9.64
CA TYR A 87 -9.26 8.44 -8.56
C TYR A 87 -10.54 8.68 -7.77
N LEU A 88 -10.60 8.13 -6.56
CA LEU A 88 -11.75 8.25 -5.66
C LEU A 88 -11.76 9.63 -4.98
N SER A 89 -12.93 10.27 -4.93
CA SER A 89 -13.16 11.40 -4.03
C SER A 89 -13.29 10.90 -2.58
N ALA A 90 -13.14 11.79 -1.59
CA ALA A 90 -13.33 11.43 -0.19
C ALA A 90 -14.74 10.84 0.08
N SER A 91 -15.76 11.39 -0.57
CA SER A 91 -17.13 10.85 -0.49
C SER A 91 -17.20 9.41 -0.98
N ASP A 92 -16.50 9.08 -2.07
CA ASP A 92 -16.52 7.73 -2.64
C ASP A 92 -15.81 6.72 -1.73
N VAL A 93 -14.71 7.14 -1.09
CA VAL A 93 -13.98 6.33 -0.10
C VAL A 93 -14.86 6.00 1.11
N TYR A 94 -15.61 6.98 1.61
CA TYR A 94 -16.50 6.75 2.76
C TYR A 94 -17.80 6.04 2.37
N SER A 95 -18.25 6.17 1.12
CA SER A 95 -19.37 5.36 0.61
C SER A 95 -19.05 3.87 0.60
N SER A 96 -17.79 3.49 0.28
CA SER A 96 -17.31 2.11 0.36
C SER A 96 -16.77 1.70 1.74
N MET A 97 -17.10 2.44 2.81
CA MET A 97 -16.60 2.20 4.17
C MET A 97 -16.83 0.77 4.66
N GLY A 98 -17.97 0.17 4.32
CA GLY A 98 -18.27 -1.21 4.70
C GLY A 98 -17.23 -2.23 4.22
N GLU A 99 -16.62 -2.03 3.04
CA GLU A 99 -15.66 -2.97 2.44
C GLU A 99 -14.30 -2.93 3.16
N TRP A 100 -13.74 -1.72 3.27
CA TRP A 100 -12.43 -1.55 3.88
C TRP A 100 -12.48 -1.65 5.41
N LEU A 101 -13.53 -1.14 6.06
CA LEU A 101 -13.66 -1.21 7.51
C LEU A 101 -13.82 -2.66 7.99
N LYS A 102 -14.65 -3.46 7.32
CA LYS A 102 -14.84 -4.88 7.65
C LYS A 102 -13.54 -5.65 7.57
N THR A 103 -12.73 -5.40 6.55
CA THR A 103 -11.43 -6.06 6.37
C THR A 103 -10.41 -5.58 7.41
N GLY A 104 -10.40 -4.29 7.70
CA GLY A 104 -9.57 -3.69 8.76
C GLY A 104 -9.90 -4.27 10.13
N LEU A 105 -11.16 -4.21 10.55
CA LEU A 105 -11.62 -4.71 11.85
C LEU A 105 -11.39 -6.22 12.00
N ARG A 106 -11.63 -7.02 10.95
CA ARG A 106 -11.28 -8.45 10.99
C ARG A 106 -9.79 -8.67 11.23
N THR A 107 -8.94 -7.86 10.62
CA THR A 107 -7.49 -7.98 10.83
C THR A 107 -7.07 -7.50 12.22
N THR A 108 -7.76 -6.48 12.75
CA THR A 108 -7.59 -5.96 14.11
C THR A 108 -7.93 -6.99 15.19
N PHE A 109 -9.10 -7.64 15.09
CA PHE A 109 -9.59 -8.53 16.15
C PHE A 109 -9.03 -9.96 16.07
N PHE A 110 -8.48 -10.38 14.92
CA PHE A 110 -7.84 -11.68 14.79
C PHE A 110 -6.33 -11.61 15.04
N PHE A 111 -5.70 -12.77 15.28
CA PHE A 111 -4.24 -12.91 15.41
C PHE A 111 -3.43 -12.45 14.19
N TRP A 112 -4.10 -12.03 13.11
CA TRP A 112 -3.46 -11.51 11.89
C TRP A 112 -2.76 -10.17 12.11
N ARG A 113 -3.14 -9.43 13.16
CA ARG A 113 -2.43 -8.24 13.61
C ARG A 113 -0.94 -8.56 13.85
N LEU A 114 -0.61 -9.63 14.54
CA LEU A 114 0.78 -9.94 14.91
C LEU A 114 1.63 -10.48 13.74
N SER A 115 1.07 -10.56 12.53
CA SER A 115 1.81 -11.01 11.36
C SER A 115 2.84 -9.96 10.94
N PRO A 116 4.15 -10.30 10.84
CA PRO A 116 5.19 -9.38 10.42
C PRO A 116 5.13 -9.09 8.91
N SER A 117 4.18 -9.64 8.16
CA SER A 117 3.99 -9.40 6.74
C SER A 117 2.58 -8.84 6.45
N ARG A 118 2.03 -8.07 7.39
CA ARG A 118 0.62 -7.66 7.38
C ARG A 118 0.26 -6.86 6.14
N SER A 119 1.05 -5.85 5.79
CA SER A 119 0.81 -5.00 4.62
C SER A 119 0.80 -5.78 3.29
N PHE A 120 1.59 -6.83 3.19
CA PHE A 120 1.62 -7.74 2.04
C PHE A 120 0.44 -8.74 2.01
N ASN A 121 -0.07 -9.13 3.18
CA ASN A 121 -1.18 -10.08 3.30
C ASN A 121 -2.56 -9.43 3.11
N MET A 122 -2.67 -8.14 3.45
CA MET A 122 -3.92 -7.38 3.43
C MET A 122 -4.63 -7.35 2.06
N PRO A 123 -3.93 -7.21 0.92
CA PRO A 123 -4.54 -7.21 -0.40
C PRO A 123 -5.25 -8.52 -0.75
N VAL A 124 -4.79 -9.67 -0.26
CA VAL A 124 -5.47 -10.96 -0.47
C VAL A 124 -6.84 -10.97 0.21
N ASN A 125 -6.96 -10.32 1.37
CA ASN A 125 -8.23 -10.22 2.08
C ASN A 125 -9.16 -9.21 1.43
N LEU A 126 -8.64 -8.02 1.11
CA LEU A 126 -9.44 -6.90 0.64
C LEU A 126 -9.83 -7.04 -0.83
N LEU A 127 -8.90 -7.45 -1.70
CA LEU A 127 -9.09 -7.45 -3.16
C LEU A 127 -9.49 -8.83 -3.69
N GLU A 128 -8.93 -9.91 -3.16
CA GLU A 128 -9.27 -11.27 -3.59
C GLU A 128 -10.47 -11.85 -2.81
N GLY A 129 -10.85 -11.23 -1.68
CA GLY A 129 -11.99 -11.66 -0.85
C GLY A 129 -11.84 -13.07 -0.26
N LEU A 130 -10.63 -13.65 -0.28
CA LEU A 130 -10.39 -15.03 0.13
C LEU A 130 -10.40 -15.18 1.64
N THR A 131 -11.02 -16.26 2.14
CA THR A 131 -11.06 -16.60 3.57
C THR A 131 -10.64 -18.05 3.83
N GLY A 132 -10.30 -18.37 5.07
CA GLY A 132 -10.01 -19.73 5.53
C GLY A 132 -8.86 -20.43 4.79
N SER A 133 -9.09 -21.67 4.37
CA SER A 133 -8.08 -22.52 3.73
C SER A 133 -7.62 -22.02 2.36
N LYS A 134 -8.53 -21.41 1.58
CA LYS A 134 -8.20 -20.81 0.27
C LYS A 134 -7.20 -19.66 0.43
N ARG A 135 -7.43 -18.80 1.42
CA ARG A 135 -6.51 -17.71 1.77
C ARG A 135 -5.14 -18.26 2.17
N LYS A 136 -5.08 -19.27 3.03
CA LYS A 136 -3.81 -19.86 3.49
C LYS A 136 -2.98 -20.38 2.31
N LYS A 137 -3.57 -21.18 1.43
CA LYS A 137 -2.90 -21.70 0.22
C LYS A 137 -2.40 -20.58 -0.70
N ARG A 138 -3.20 -19.54 -0.88
CA ARG A 138 -2.82 -18.38 -1.69
C ARG A 138 -1.63 -17.64 -1.09
N LEU A 139 -1.65 -17.40 0.22
CA LEU A 139 -0.55 -16.76 0.94
C LEU A 139 0.72 -17.60 0.89
N GLU A 140 0.65 -18.93 1.05
CA GLU A 140 1.82 -19.82 0.92
C GLU A 140 2.50 -19.67 -0.46
N SER A 141 1.72 -19.59 -1.54
CA SER A 141 2.24 -19.37 -2.89
C SER A 141 2.90 -18.00 -3.08
N LEU A 142 2.30 -16.96 -2.49
CA LEU A 142 2.81 -15.59 -2.53
C LEU A 142 4.11 -15.43 -1.72
N HIS A 143 4.15 -16.01 -0.51
CA HIS A 143 5.25 -15.90 0.44
C HIS A 143 6.52 -16.64 0.03
N ARG A 144 6.43 -17.65 -0.84
CA ARG A 144 7.58 -18.47 -1.27
C ARG A 144 8.76 -17.66 -1.81
N VAL A 145 8.51 -16.48 -2.38
CA VAL A 145 9.55 -15.58 -2.92
C VAL A 145 9.59 -14.24 -2.18
N ALA A 146 8.44 -13.71 -1.77
CA ALA A 146 8.34 -12.38 -1.17
C ALA A 146 8.33 -12.37 0.37
N GLY A 147 8.32 -13.53 1.03
CA GLY A 147 8.07 -13.66 2.47
C GLY A 147 9.09 -12.93 3.34
N SER A 148 10.38 -13.19 3.16
CA SER A 148 11.47 -12.53 3.90
C SER A 148 11.45 -11.01 3.70
N HIS A 149 11.22 -10.56 2.46
CA HIS A 149 11.12 -9.16 2.11
C HIS A 149 9.91 -8.49 2.77
N SER A 150 8.75 -9.14 2.76
CA SER A 150 7.54 -8.61 3.42
C SER A 150 7.70 -8.46 4.94
N MET A 151 8.46 -9.36 5.57
CA MET A 151 8.83 -9.24 6.98
C MET A 151 9.83 -8.11 7.21
N GLY A 152 10.84 -7.99 6.36
CA GLY A 152 11.82 -6.90 6.39
C GLY A 152 11.14 -5.53 6.30
N LEU A 153 10.11 -5.39 5.46
CA LEU A 153 9.36 -4.14 5.34
C LEU A 153 8.71 -3.71 6.66
N THR A 154 8.12 -4.62 7.42
CA THR A 154 7.52 -4.30 8.73
C THR A 154 8.59 -3.96 9.76
N ILE A 155 9.72 -4.69 9.76
CA ILE A 155 10.83 -4.38 10.66
C ILE A 155 11.33 -2.95 10.37
N ILE A 156 11.60 -2.65 9.10
CA ILE A 156 12.03 -1.31 8.66
C ILE A 156 10.99 -0.26 9.06
N GLY A 157 9.71 -0.50 8.79
CA GLY A 157 8.60 0.39 9.13
C GLY A 157 8.54 0.71 10.62
N VAL A 158 8.63 -0.31 11.48
CA VAL A 158 8.64 -0.13 12.94
C VAL A 158 9.84 0.70 13.40
N HIS A 159 11.03 0.48 12.83
CA HIS A 159 12.20 1.29 13.17
C HIS A 159 12.04 2.75 12.72
N PHE A 160 11.47 2.99 11.54
CA PHE A 160 11.15 4.36 11.10
C PHE A 160 10.12 5.02 12.03
N GLU A 161 9.08 4.29 12.46
CA GLU A 161 8.12 4.80 13.45
C GLU A 161 8.84 5.22 14.74
N TYR A 162 9.71 4.38 15.29
CA TYR A 162 10.47 4.71 16.50
C TYR A 162 11.38 5.92 16.29
N VAL A 163 12.11 5.98 15.17
CA VAL A 163 13.02 7.11 14.88
C VAL A 163 12.23 8.42 14.77
N VAL A 164 11.12 8.44 14.03
CA VAL A 164 10.29 9.64 13.87
C VAL A 164 9.68 10.04 15.20
N LEU A 165 9.11 9.10 15.95
CA LEU A 165 8.50 9.37 17.25
C LEU A 165 9.52 9.93 18.24
N MET A 166 10.70 9.30 18.36
CA MET A 166 11.78 9.80 19.22
C MET A 166 12.26 11.18 18.79
N THR A 167 12.36 11.42 17.48
CA THR A 167 12.72 12.74 16.94
C THR A 167 11.70 13.80 17.36
N LEU A 168 10.40 13.49 17.33
CA LEU A 168 9.35 14.40 17.78
C LEU A 168 9.40 14.67 19.28
N TYR A 169 9.69 13.65 20.11
CA TYR A 169 9.90 13.86 21.55
C TYR A 169 11.12 14.72 21.85
N VAL A 170 12.24 14.49 21.14
CA VAL A 170 13.45 15.32 21.26
C VAL A 170 13.16 16.76 20.82
N LEU A 171 12.41 16.95 19.74
CA LEU A 171 11.98 18.27 19.29
C LEU A 171 11.13 18.98 20.34
N LEU A 172 10.18 18.26 20.97
CA LEU A 172 9.36 18.80 22.05
C LEU A 172 10.23 19.23 23.25
N PHE A 173 11.23 18.44 23.62
CA PHE A 173 12.21 18.78 24.65
C PHE A 173 12.96 20.09 24.36
N PHE A 174 13.34 20.34 23.11
CA PHE A 174 13.98 21.60 22.74
C PHE A 174 13.02 22.80 22.72
N ILE A 175 11.75 22.59 22.43
CA ILE A 175 10.74 23.67 22.37
C ILE A 175 10.27 24.06 23.78
N ALA A 176 10.07 23.08 24.67
CA ALA A 176 9.51 23.27 26.00
C ALA A 176 10.27 22.44 27.05
N PRO A 177 11.54 22.80 27.36
CA PRO A 177 12.39 22.02 28.24
C PRO A 177 11.81 21.91 29.65
N ASP A 178 11.33 23.01 30.23
CA ASP A 178 10.78 23.04 31.60
C ASP A 178 9.61 22.07 31.77
N THR A 179 8.66 22.10 30.84
CA THR A 179 7.50 21.21 30.82
C THR A 179 7.93 19.75 30.72
N THR A 180 8.90 19.43 29.85
CA THR A 180 9.37 18.05 29.68
C THR A 180 10.18 17.53 30.87
N VAL A 181 10.93 18.38 31.58
CA VAL A 181 11.63 18.00 32.81
C VAL A 181 10.64 17.73 33.94
N GLU A 182 9.61 18.57 34.07
CA GLU A 182 8.52 18.37 35.03
C GLU A 182 7.82 17.02 34.83
N TYR A 183 7.62 16.59 33.59
CA TYR A 183 7.11 15.25 33.29
C TYR A 183 7.98 14.11 33.79
N PHE A 184 9.26 14.15 33.49
CA PHE A 184 10.17 13.09 33.91
C PHE A 184 10.17 12.95 35.44
N ASN A 185 10.07 14.09 36.15
CA ASN A 185 9.89 14.10 37.60
C ASN A 185 8.52 13.52 37.99
N SER A 186 7.44 13.88 37.29
CA SER A 186 6.07 13.39 37.56
C SER A 186 5.92 11.86 37.45
N ILE A 187 6.70 11.20 36.57
CA ILE A 187 6.76 9.74 36.43
C ILE A 187 7.45 9.12 37.64
N VAL A 188 8.56 9.74 38.09
CA VAL A 188 9.36 9.24 39.23
C VAL A 188 8.59 9.40 40.54
N GLU A 189 7.84 10.49 40.67
CA GLU A 189 7.08 10.84 41.87
C GLU A 189 5.68 10.21 41.93
N ASP A 190 5.29 9.42 40.91
CA ASP A 190 3.97 8.78 40.76
C ASP A 190 2.79 9.75 41.01
N SER A 191 2.94 10.97 40.48
CA SER A 191 1.93 12.03 40.62
C SER A 191 0.75 11.79 39.67
N ASN A 192 -0.45 12.21 40.09
CA ASN A 192 -1.72 11.82 39.47
C ASN A 192 -2.10 12.64 38.21
N ASP A 193 -1.28 13.62 37.80
CA ASP A 193 -1.59 14.53 36.67
C ASP A 193 -0.85 14.12 35.37
N GLN A 194 -1.03 12.87 34.95
CA GLN A 194 -0.37 12.31 33.77
C GLN A 194 -1.17 12.49 32.47
N THR A 195 -2.41 12.98 32.56
CA THR A 195 -3.36 13.06 31.43
C THR A 195 -2.82 13.89 30.26
N LEU A 196 -2.21 15.05 30.55
CA LEU A 196 -1.63 15.91 29.52
C LEU A 196 -0.56 15.19 28.68
N TRP A 197 0.26 14.36 29.32
CA TRP A 197 1.34 13.64 28.66
C TRP A 197 0.88 12.48 27.80
N PHE A 198 -0.20 11.79 28.21
CA PHE A 198 -0.85 10.82 27.34
C PHE A 198 -1.41 11.48 26.09
N VAL A 199 -2.08 12.63 26.24
CA VAL A 199 -2.60 13.41 25.10
C VAL A 199 -1.47 13.83 24.16
N ILE A 200 -0.39 14.39 24.68
CA ILE A 200 0.79 14.76 23.89
C ILE A 200 1.36 13.53 23.16
N GLY A 201 1.55 12.42 23.88
CA GLY A 201 2.06 11.17 23.30
C GLY A 201 1.17 10.64 22.17
N SER A 202 -0.15 10.65 22.36
CA SER A 202 -1.14 10.26 21.35
C SER A 202 -1.10 11.18 20.12
N ILE A 203 -0.89 12.49 20.30
CA ILE A 203 -0.72 13.44 19.18
C ILE A 203 0.58 13.17 18.43
N LEU A 204 1.72 13.04 19.12
CA LEU A 204 3.02 12.76 18.48
C LEU A 204 3.00 11.42 17.73
N TYR A 205 2.35 10.42 18.31
CA TYR A 205 2.18 9.13 17.66
C TYR A 205 1.24 9.23 16.45
N ALA A 206 0.13 9.95 16.55
CA ALA A 206 -0.77 10.19 15.42
C ALA A 206 -0.06 10.90 14.25
N ILE A 207 0.81 11.88 14.53
CA ILE A 207 1.64 12.53 13.50
C ILE A 207 2.59 11.52 12.84
N THR A 208 3.24 10.67 13.66
CA THR A 208 4.13 9.62 13.16
C THR A 208 3.40 8.67 12.20
N LEU A 209 2.21 8.19 12.58
CA LEU A 209 1.37 7.33 11.74
C LEU A 209 0.89 8.06 10.49
N PHE A 210 0.47 9.32 10.64
CA PHE A 210 -0.02 10.12 9.52
C PHE A 210 1.03 10.22 8.40
N ILE A 211 2.30 10.35 8.78
CA ILE A 211 3.43 10.43 7.84
C ILE A 211 3.79 9.06 7.28
N LEU A 212 3.99 8.04 8.12
CA LEU A 212 4.64 6.79 7.71
C LEU A 212 3.69 5.72 7.17
N GLU A 213 2.48 5.63 7.72
CA GLU A 213 1.53 4.56 7.40
C GLU A 213 1.23 4.45 5.89
N PRO A 214 1.02 5.56 5.16
CA PRO A 214 0.74 5.48 3.73
C PRO A 214 1.89 4.88 2.91
N PHE A 215 3.14 5.17 3.25
CA PHE A 215 4.31 4.61 2.57
C PHE A 215 4.48 3.12 2.87
N TYR A 216 4.24 2.72 4.12
CA TYR A 216 4.29 1.32 4.53
C TYR A 216 3.24 0.47 3.76
N VAL A 217 2.00 0.96 3.68
CA VAL A 217 0.92 0.29 2.95
C VAL A 217 1.20 0.24 1.44
N ALA A 218 1.64 1.35 0.84
CA ALA A 218 1.96 1.41 -0.58
C ALA A 218 3.07 0.43 -0.96
N SER A 219 4.14 0.36 -0.16
CA SER A 219 5.27 -0.55 -0.37
C SER A 219 4.85 -2.02 -0.25
N GLY A 220 4.01 -2.35 0.74
CA GLY A 220 3.46 -3.69 0.92
C GLY A 220 2.53 -4.09 -0.23
N PHE A 221 1.70 -3.17 -0.71
CA PHE A 221 0.82 -3.39 -1.86
C PHE A 221 1.60 -3.63 -3.14
N MET A 222 2.65 -2.84 -3.40
CA MET A 222 3.47 -3.02 -4.59
C MET A 222 4.25 -4.33 -4.58
N LEU A 223 4.69 -4.79 -3.42
CA LEU A 223 5.27 -6.13 -3.28
C LEU A 223 4.26 -7.23 -3.62
N TYR A 224 3.01 -7.10 -3.15
CA TYR A 224 1.90 -7.99 -3.51
C TYR A 224 1.64 -7.99 -5.02
N LEU A 225 1.51 -6.81 -5.63
CA LEU A 225 1.20 -6.67 -7.05
C LEU A 225 2.32 -7.24 -7.94
N ASN A 226 3.59 -7.02 -7.56
CA ASN A 226 4.74 -7.59 -8.25
C ASN A 226 4.69 -9.13 -8.23
N ARG A 227 4.40 -9.72 -7.07
CA ARG A 227 4.31 -11.18 -6.95
C ARG A 227 3.12 -11.74 -7.73
N ARG A 228 1.99 -11.05 -7.71
CA ARG A 228 0.81 -11.43 -8.49
C ARG A 228 1.10 -11.40 -9.99
N THR A 229 1.76 -10.36 -10.47
CA THR A 229 2.20 -10.21 -11.87
C THR A 229 3.09 -11.39 -12.30
N GLN A 230 4.02 -11.82 -11.43
CA GLN A 230 4.89 -12.98 -11.69
C GLN A 230 4.13 -14.32 -11.73
N LEU A 231 3.19 -14.53 -10.81
CA LEU A 231 2.44 -15.79 -10.69
C LEU A 231 1.39 -15.96 -11.78
N GLU A 232 0.72 -14.88 -12.16
CA GLU A 232 -0.39 -14.89 -13.12
C GLU A 232 0.11 -14.64 -14.56
N GLY A 233 1.40 -14.32 -14.74
CA GLY A 233 1.97 -14.08 -16.07
C GLY A 233 1.42 -12.83 -16.75
N TRP A 234 0.96 -11.83 -15.98
CA TRP A 234 0.39 -10.59 -16.54
C TRP A 234 1.36 -9.85 -17.47
N ASP A 235 2.67 -9.95 -17.21
CA ASP A 235 3.72 -9.39 -18.07
C ASP A 235 3.69 -10.04 -19.46
N ILE A 236 3.59 -11.37 -19.50
CA ILE A 236 3.51 -12.17 -20.73
C ILE A 236 2.22 -11.86 -21.50
N GLU A 237 1.08 -11.79 -20.80
CA GLU A 237 -0.21 -11.47 -21.42
C GLU A 237 -0.17 -10.10 -22.13
N LEU A 238 0.41 -9.09 -21.50
CA LEU A 238 0.52 -7.75 -22.07
C LEU A 238 1.46 -7.71 -23.27
N ASP A 239 2.57 -8.43 -23.22
CA ASP A 239 3.49 -8.51 -24.35
C ASP A 239 2.87 -9.23 -25.54
N PHE A 240 2.07 -10.29 -25.32
CA PHE A 240 1.28 -10.91 -26.39
C PHE A 240 0.22 -9.97 -26.96
N LYS A 241 -0.47 -9.19 -26.13
CA LYS A 241 -1.45 -8.19 -26.62
C LYS A 241 -0.79 -7.11 -27.46
N LYS A 242 0.36 -6.58 -27.03
CA LYS A 242 1.15 -5.61 -27.82
C LYS A 242 1.61 -6.22 -29.14
N LEU A 243 2.05 -7.48 -29.14
CA LEU A 243 2.44 -8.19 -30.36
C LEU A 243 1.25 -8.35 -31.32
N ALA A 244 0.09 -8.77 -30.81
CA ALA A 244 -1.13 -8.92 -31.60
C ALA A 244 -1.59 -7.58 -32.19
N GLN A 245 -1.51 -6.48 -31.42
CA GLN A 245 -1.81 -5.13 -31.91
C GLN A 245 -0.87 -4.71 -33.04
N ARG A 246 0.45 -4.95 -32.90
CA ARG A 246 1.42 -4.67 -33.96
C ARG A 246 1.17 -5.48 -35.23
N LEU A 247 0.73 -6.73 -35.11
CA LEU A 247 0.38 -7.58 -36.27
C LEU A 247 -0.90 -7.12 -36.97
N ASN A 248 -1.82 -6.50 -36.23
CA ASN A 248 -3.06 -5.93 -36.76
C ASN A 248 -2.91 -4.47 -37.21
N ASP A 249 -1.75 -3.85 -36.99
CA ASP A 249 -1.47 -2.50 -37.47
C ASP A 249 -1.36 -2.52 -39.01
N PRO A 250 -2.22 -1.76 -39.74
CA PRO A 250 -2.24 -1.76 -41.20
C PRO A 250 -0.89 -1.35 -41.81
N HIS A 251 -0.06 -0.59 -41.08
CA HIS A 251 1.27 -0.21 -41.56
C HIS A 251 2.24 -1.40 -41.60
N PHE A 252 2.08 -2.38 -40.70
CA PHE A 252 2.87 -3.61 -40.69
C PHE A 252 2.36 -4.63 -41.72
N GLN A 253 1.04 -4.67 -41.96
CA GLN A 253 0.45 -5.50 -43.03
C GLN A 253 0.88 -5.06 -44.43
N SER A 254 1.07 -3.76 -44.65
CA SER A 254 1.59 -3.22 -45.92
C SER A 254 3.00 -3.72 -46.24
N TYR A 255 3.90 -3.82 -45.25
CA TYR A 255 5.23 -4.40 -45.44
C TYR A 255 5.17 -5.89 -45.77
N LYS A 256 4.34 -6.65 -45.04
CA LYS A 256 4.19 -8.10 -45.26
C LYS A 256 3.54 -8.43 -46.62
N GLY A 257 2.65 -7.56 -47.12
CA GLY A 257 2.06 -7.69 -48.46
C GLY A 257 3.02 -7.33 -49.58
N ARG A 258 3.95 -6.39 -49.35
CA ARG A 258 4.95 -5.96 -50.33
C ARG A 258 6.02 -7.03 -50.58
N ASP A 259 6.58 -7.61 -49.51
CA ASP A 259 7.56 -8.71 -49.63
C ASP A 259 6.96 -9.95 -50.30
N ARG A 260 5.69 -10.25 -50.03
CA ARG A 260 5.01 -11.42 -50.63
C ARG A 260 4.82 -11.26 -52.13
N ASN A 261 4.43 -10.06 -52.57
CA ASN A 261 4.28 -9.76 -53.98
C ASN A 261 5.62 -9.70 -54.71
N GLU A 262 6.69 -9.18 -54.09
CA GLU A 262 8.03 -9.17 -54.68
C GLU A 262 8.63 -10.58 -54.83
N ILE A 263 8.37 -11.48 -53.88
CA ILE A 263 8.78 -12.89 -53.97
C ILE A 263 7.98 -13.63 -55.05
N ASP A 264 6.66 -13.44 -55.13
CA ASP A 264 5.85 -14.04 -56.18
C ASP A 264 6.25 -13.51 -57.58
N GLN A 265 6.60 -12.22 -57.70
CA GLN A 265 7.10 -11.63 -58.96
C GLN A 265 8.45 -12.25 -59.37
N GLN A 266 9.40 -12.41 -58.43
CA GLN A 266 10.69 -13.07 -58.71
C GLN A 266 10.55 -14.55 -59.10
N VAL A 267 9.59 -15.27 -58.51
CA VAL A 267 9.32 -16.68 -58.87
C VAL A 267 8.71 -16.78 -60.27
N ILE A 268 7.84 -15.83 -60.66
CA ILE A 268 7.27 -15.77 -62.00
C ILE A 268 8.34 -15.41 -63.05
N ASP A 269 9.20 -14.42 -62.77
CA ASP A 269 10.27 -14.01 -63.69
C ASP A 269 11.36 -15.08 -63.84
N THR A 270 11.64 -15.87 -62.80
CA THR A 270 12.59 -17.00 -62.89
C THR A 270 11.99 -18.26 -63.51
N GLY A 271 10.67 -18.43 -63.49
CA GLY A 271 9.96 -19.50 -64.20
C GLY A 271 9.87 -19.29 -65.70
N ASN A 272 9.77 -18.03 -66.16
CA ASN A 272 9.63 -17.68 -67.57
C ASN A 272 10.96 -17.58 -68.34
N ALA A 273 12.10 -17.75 -67.67
CA ALA A 273 13.44 -17.69 -68.24
C ALA A 273 14.05 -19.09 -68.54
N ARG A 274 13.24 -20.16 -68.48
CA ARG A 274 13.68 -21.56 -68.64
C ARG A 274 13.09 -22.32 -69.83
N ASP A 275 12.32 -21.66 -70.69
CA ASP A 275 11.86 -22.18 -71.98
C ASP A 275 12.56 -21.45 -73.14
#